data_AF-A0A8H8RQ69-F1
#
_entry.id   AF-A0A8H8RQ69-F1
#
_cell.length_a   1.000
_cell.length_b   1.000
_cell.length_c   1.000
_cell.angle_alpha   90.00
_cell.angle_beta   90.00
_cell.angle_gamma   90.00
#
_symmetry.space_group_name_H-M   'P 1'
#
loop_
_entity.id
_entity.type
_entity.pdbx_description
1 polymer ?
#
loop_
_entity_poly.entity_id
_entity_poly.type
_entity_poly.pdbx_seq_one_letter_code
_entity_poly.pdbx_strand_id
1 'polypeptide(L)'
;MASARNAPVSSTEILGTRLLSEIESEEGSLEDVRLSLSSISNFLFPAHHTQITCFRHQLTSPPFITQLLTDLRTSTNPNPPRTGLPDLDTLWHSHGSRQLSISGRSLPLIYHLITHLVCPGHNPNGRSDGGGTVAVLDIEGRFSPSHLLPSLSKDQLKHIYIWHPTPANLAVTLESVEQFMVYGDHASRDRVWKAIFVLGGSVAGKGVRCGDVVTVTTGWRGWLRVEREAVEGFLAGTSVEEAWGDRAARERALEGRGWRGVSEVGEFVFK
;
A
#
# COMPACT_ATOMS: atom_id res chain seq x y z
N MET A 1 -32.41 7.49 -40.54
CA MET A 1 -31.16 8.00 -41.13
C MET A 1 -30.40 8.73 -40.04
N ALA A 2 -29.28 8.13 -39.62
CA ALA A 2 -28.41 8.64 -38.56
C ALA A 2 -27.50 9.76 -39.09
N SER A 3 -27.17 10.74 -38.24
CA SER A 3 -26.00 11.59 -38.42
C SER A 3 -25.40 11.89 -37.05
N ALA A 4 -24.44 11.05 -36.66
CA ALA A 4 -23.60 11.27 -35.49
C ALA A 4 -22.55 12.34 -35.84
N ARG A 5 -22.51 13.41 -35.04
CA ARG A 5 -21.48 14.45 -35.12
C ARG A 5 -20.21 13.91 -34.46
N ASN A 6 -19.16 13.68 -35.25
CA ASN A 6 -17.82 13.41 -34.74
C ASN A 6 -17.25 14.70 -34.14
N ALA A 7 -16.97 14.69 -32.84
CA ALA A 7 -16.17 15.73 -32.20
C ALA A 7 -14.70 15.61 -32.65
N PRO A 8 -13.97 16.73 -32.83
CA PRO A 8 -12.55 16.69 -33.13
C PRO A 8 -11.79 16.16 -31.90
N VAL A 9 -11.24 14.95 -32.03
CA VAL A 9 -10.37 14.34 -31.01
C VAL A 9 -9.12 15.21 -30.90
N SER A 10 -8.83 15.69 -29.68
CA SER A 10 -7.70 16.59 -29.42
C SER A 10 -6.38 15.85 -29.65
N SER A 11 -5.39 16.50 -30.26
CA SER A 11 -4.06 15.91 -30.52
C SER A 11 -3.36 15.42 -29.24
N THR A 12 -3.71 15.96 -28.07
CA THR A 12 -3.25 15.51 -26.76
C THR A 12 -3.86 14.16 -26.33
N GLU A 13 -5.09 13.89 -26.75
CA GLU A 13 -5.83 12.65 -26.47
C GLU A 13 -5.26 11.50 -27.30
N ILE A 14 -4.97 11.76 -28.58
CA ILE A 14 -4.27 10.82 -29.47
C ILE A 14 -2.86 10.52 -28.94
N LEU A 15 -2.17 11.55 -28.42
CA LEU A 15 -0.83 11.41 -27.81
C LEU A 15 -0.85 10.52 -26.56
N GLY A 16 -1.82 10.73 -25.67
CA GLY A 16 -1.98 9.95 -24.44
C GLY A 16 -2.28 8.48 -24.73
N THR A 17 -3.15 8.21 -25.71
CA THR A 17 -3.50 6.83 -26.09
C THR A 17 -2.33 6.05 -26.68
N ARG A 18 -1.41 6.72 -27.39
CA ARG A 18 -0.26 6.06 -28.04
C ARG A 18 0.87 5.76 -27.06
N LEU A 19 1.13 6.65 -26.10
CA LEU A 19 2.08 6.41 -25.01
C LEU A 19 1.61 5.29 -24.08
N LEU A 20 0.31 5.21 -23.79
CA LEU A 20 -0.25 4.14 -22.95
C LEU A 20 -0.19 2.77 -23.65
N SER A 21 -0.44 2.69 -24.97
CA SER A 21 -0.33 1.43 -25.71
C SER A 21 1.09 0.89 -25.82
N GLU A 22 2.10 1.76 -25.72
CA GLU A 22 3.53 1.39 -25.84
C GLU A 22 4.15 1.03 -24.48
N ILE A 23 3.55 1.50 -23.37
CA ILE A 23 3.89 1.08 -22.00
C ILE A 23 3.19 -0.24 -21.64
N GLU A 24 2.01 -0.52 -22.21
CA GLU A 24 1.29 -1.79 -22.04
C GLU A 24 1.91 -2.98 -22.82
N SER A 25 2.83 -2.72 -23.77
CA SER A 25 3.61 -3.80 -24.39
C SER A 25 4.80 -4.20 -23.49
N GLU A 26 4.75 -5.42 -22.95
CA GLU A 26 5.63 -6.02 -21.93
C GLU A 26 7.15 -6.14 -22.28
N GLU A 27 7.67 -5.47 -23.30
CA GLU A 27 9.10 -5.51 -23.68
C GLU A 27 9.74 -4.14 -23.96
N GLY A 28 9.09 -3.02 -23.61
CA GLY A 28 9.65 -1.69 -23.85
C GLY A 28 10.88 -1.39 -22.97
N SER A 29 12.07 -1.41 -23.56
CA SER A 29 13.30 -0.94 -22.93
C SER A 29 13.21 0.57 -22.64
N LEU A 30 13.95 1.06 -21.65
CA LEU A 30 14.08 2.49 -21.34
C LEU A 30 14.57 3.29 -22.57
N GLU A 31 15.26 2.62 -23.50
CA GLU A 31 15.68 3.17 -24.78
C GLU A 31 14.51 3.32 -25.77
N ASP A 32 13.50 2.46 -25.75
CA ASP A 32 12.32 2.57 -26.61
C ASP A 32 11.46 3.78 -26.21
N VAL A 33 11.32 4.02 -24.90
CA VAL A 33 10.67 5.23 -24.38
C VAL A 33 11.46 6.48 -24.77
N ARG A 34 12.80 6.44 -24.73
CA ARG A 34 13.65 7.55 -25.21
C ARG A 34 13.50 7.77 -26.71
N LEU A 35 13.44 6.70 -27.50
CA LEU A 35 13.28 6.77 -28.95
C LEU A 35 11.89 7.33 -29.32
N SER A 36 10.83 6.91 -28.64
CA SER A 36 9.48 7.45 -28.82
C SER A 36 9.40 8.93 -28.42
N LEU A 37 9.97 9.34 -27.29
CA LEU A 37 10.04 10.75 -26.89
C LEU A 37 10.86 11.58 -27.90
N SER A 38 11.93 11.01 -28.46
CA SER A 38 12.74 11.67 -29.48
C SER A 38 11.99 11.83 -30.81
N SER A 39 11.19 10.83 -31.20
CA SER A 39 10.32 10.88 -32.38
C SER A 39 9.21 11.90 -32.20
N ILE A 40 8.61 12.00 -31.01
CA ILE A 40 7.58 12.99 -30.68
C ILE A 40 8.13 14.42 -30.75
N SER A 41 9.34 14.65 -30.23
CA SER A 41 10.04 15.93 -30.33
C SER A 41 10.24 16.37 -31.78
N ASN A 42 10.66 15.44 -32.66
CA ASN A 42 10.85 15.71 -34.09
C ASN A 42 9.52 16.00 -34.82
N PHE A 43 8.41 15.41 -34.36
CA PHE A 43 7.09 15.60 -34.96
C PHE A 43 6.45 16.95 -34.61
N LEU A 44 6.66 17.42 -33.37
CA LEU A 44 6.10 18.68 -32.88
C LEU A 44 6.86 19.92 -33.36
N PHE A 45 8.15 19.81 -33.70
CA PHE A 45 8.99 20.96 -34.06
C PHE A 45 9.90 20.67 -35.27
N PRO A 46 9.37 20.67 -36.51
CA PRO A 46 10.13 20.25 -37.68
C PRO A 46 11.19 21.24 -38.20
N ALA A 47 11.31 22.46 -37.64
CA ALA A 47 12.09 23.51 -38.29
C ALA A 47 12.74 24.57 -37.38
N HIS A 48 13.46 24.21 -36.32
CA HIS A 48 14.43 25.15 -35.69
C HIS A 48 15.63 24.41 -35.06
N HIS A 49 16.73 24.31 -35.81
CA HIS A 49 17.92 23.51 -35.51
C HIS A 49 18.65 23.89 -34.20
N THR A 50 18.41 25.09 -33.65
CA THR A 50 19.07 25.58 -32.43
C THR A 50 18.25 25.42 -31.15
N GLN A 51 16.93 25.30 -31.21
CA GLN A 51 16.09 25.05 -30.02
C GLN A 51 15.94 23.55 -29.71
N ILE A 52 16.05 22.71 -30.74
CA ILE A 52 15.95 21.24 -30.63
C ILE A 52 17.12 20.67 -29.80
N THR A 53 18.33 21.21 -29.93
CA THR A 53 19.49 20.75 -29.15
C THR A 53 19.37 21.07 -27.66
N CYS A 54 18.83 22.23 -27.30
CA CYS A 54 18.60 22.62 -25.90
C CYS A 54 17.53 21.75 -25.23
N PHE A 55 16.41 21.52 -25.91
CA PHE A 55 15.30 20.72 -25.39
C PHE A 55 15.65 19.21 -25.37
N ARG A 56 16.39 18.72 -26.37
CA ARG A 56 16.90 17.33 -26.41
C ARG A 56 17.94 17.09 -25.33
N HIS A 57 18.75 18.10 -24.96
CA HIS A 57 19.68 18.01 -23.83
C HIS A 57 18.96 18.08 -22.47
N GLN A 58 17.83 18.79 -22.37
CA GLN A 58 16.94 18.77 -21.20
C GLN A 58 16.23 17.42 -21.06
N LEU A 59 15.65 16.88 -22.14
CA LEU A 59 14.98 15.57 -22.18
C LEU A 59 15.92 14.39 -21.94
N THR A 60 17.23 14.54 -22.14
CA THR A 60 18.21 13.48 -21.81
C THR A 60 18.91 13.71 -20.48
N SER A 61 18.67 14.86 -19.84
CA SER A 61 19.24 15.12 -18.51
C SER A 61 18.58 14.18 -17.50
N PRO A 62 19.36 13.47 -16.67
CA PRO A 62 18.83 12.59 -15.64
C PRO A 62 17.75 13.23 -14.77
N PRO A 63 17.89 14.50 -14.28
CA PRO A 63 16.90 15.07 -13.38
C PRO A 63 15.56 15.39 -14.05
N PHE A 64 15.55 15.72 -15.34
CA PHE A 64 14.31 16.10 -16.04
C PHE A 64 13.40 14.89 -16.32
N ILE A 65 13.97 13.77 -16.79
CA ILE A 65 13.19 12.54 -17.01
C ILE A 65 12.58 12.06 -15.69
N THR A 66 13.36 12.08 -14.61
CA THR A 66 12.85 11.70 -13.29
C THR A 66 11.75 12.62 -12.79
N GLN A 67 11.89 13.94 -13.03
CA GLN A 67 10.86 14.91 -12.67
C GLN A 67 9.58 14.68 -13.49
N LEU A 68 9.70 14.53 -14.81
CA LEU A 68 8.57 14.28 -15.70
C LEU A 68 7.85 12.96 -15.39
N LEU A 69 8.59 11.88 -15.10
CA LEU A 69 8.00 10.61 -14.66
C LEU A 69 7.32 10.74 -13.30
N THR A 70 7.85 11.56 -12.39
CA THR A 70 7.24 11.86 -11.09
C THR A 70 5.97 12.68 -11.26
N ASP A 71 5.99 13.68 -12.14
CA ASP A 71 4.86 14.57 -12.46
C ASP A 71 3.76 13.82 -13.22
N LEU A 72 4.13 12.90 -14.12
CA LEU A 72 3.18 12.00 -14.79
C LEU A 72 2.58 11.03 -13.78
N ARG A 73 3.37 10.36 -12.93
CA ARG A 73 2.84 9.47 -11.88
C ARG A 73 1.89 10.18 -10.93
N THR A 74 2.22 11.40 -10.50
CA THR A 74 1.39 12.18 -9.58
C THR A 74 0.14 12.75 -10.25
N SER A 75 0.17 13.06 -11.55
CA SER A 75 -1.01 13.56 -12.28
C SER A 75 -1.94 12.45 -12.76
N THR A 76 -1.44 11.27 -13.09
CA THR A 76 -2.26 10.13 -13.54
C THR A 76 -2.74 9.24 -12.40
N ASN A 77 -2.12 9.33 -11.22
CA ASN A 77 -2.50 8.54 -10.05
C ASN A 77 -2.37 9.41 -8.78
N PRO A 78 -3.41 10.19 -8.40
CA PRO A 78 -3.39 10.89 -7.13
C PRO A 78 -3.15 9.84 -6.05
N ASN A 79 -2.05 9.95 -5.29
CA ASN A 79 -1.57 8.96 -4.32
C ASN A 79 -2.73 8.12 -3.78
N PRO A 80 -2.88 6.86 -4.24
CA PRO A 80 -4.03 6.06 -3.84
C PRO A 80 -4.03 5.96 -2.31
N PRO A 81 -5.21 5.95 -1.67
CA PRO A 81 -5.30 5.82 -0.22
C PRO A 81 -4.47 4.62 0.21
N ARG A 82 -3.49 4.85 1.07
CA ARG A 82 -2.43 3.88 1.40
C ARG A 82 -3.07 2.61 1.96
N THR A 83 -4.01 2.76 2.87
CA THR A 83 -4.70 1.63 3.49
C THR A 83 -6.15 1.49 3.03
N GLY A 84 -6.69 2.54 2.40
CA GLY A 84 -8.12 2.64 2.11
C GLY A 84 -8.95 3.02 3.35
N LEU A 85 -8.31 3.21 4.49
CA LEU A 85 -8.94 3.64 5.74
C LEU A 85 -8.68 5.15 5.91
N PRO A 86 -9.68 6.02 5.69
CA PRO A 86 -9.48 7.47 5.55
C PRO A 86 -8.88 8.11 6.82
N ASP A 87 -9.31 7.67 8.00
CA ASP A 87 -8.83 8.19 9.28
C ASP A 87 -7.37 7.82 9.53
N LEU A 88 -7.01 6.56 9.22
CA LEU A 88 -5.63 6.08 9.34
C LEU A 88 -4.72 6.71 8.29
N ASP A 89 -5.20 6.86 7.06
CA ASP A 89 -4.45 7.46 5.97
C ASP A 89 -4.18 8.95 6.25
N THR A 90 -5.15 9.65 6.84
CA THR A 90 -4.99 11.04 7.32
C THR A 90 -3.92 11.12 8.41
N LEU A 91 -4.03 10.28 9.45
CA LEU A 91 -3.05 10.21 10.54
C LEU A 91 -1.64 9.94 10.01
N TRP A 92 -1.52 8.98 9.09
CA TRP A 92 -0.25 8.61 8.47
C TRP A 92 0.29 9.76 7.60
N HIS A 93 -0.55 10.45 6.85
CA HIS A 93 -0.14 11.64 6.09
C HIS A 93 0.40 12.73 7.00
N SER A 94 -0.29 13.02 8.11
CA SER A 94 0.12 14.03 9.09
C SER A 94 1.43 13.67 9.79
N HIS A 95 1.70 12.38 10.04
CA HIS A 95 3.00 11.93 10.56
C HIS A 95 4.14 12.06 9.52
N GLY A 96 3.84 11.96 8.23
CA GLY A 96 4.81 12.16 7.15
C GLY A 96 5.80 11.01 6.94
N SER A 97 5.56 9.83 7.52
CA SER A 97 6.42 8.67 7.30
C SER A 97 6.11 7.96 5.97
N ARG A 98 7.13 7.35 5.38
CA ARG A 98 6.95 6.48 4.21
C ARG A 98 6.32 5.12 4.55
N GLN A 99 6.54 4.63 5.77
CA GLN A 99 6.06 3.32 6.25
C GLN A 99 5.19 3.46 7.50
N LEU A 100 4.24 2.54 7.67
CA LEU A 100 3.41 2.43 8.86
C LEU A 100 4.15 1.54 9.86
N SER A 101 4.70 2.14 10.91
CA SER A 101 5.48 1.42 11.92
C SER A 101 4.66 1.31 13.20
N ILE A 102 4.26 0.09 13.53
CA ILE A 102 3.30 -0.22 14.59
C ILE A 102 4.03 -0.78 15.80
N SER A 103 3.72 -0.26 16.98
CA SER A 103 4.20 -0.77 18.28
C SER A 103 3.04 -1.24 19.16
N GLY A 104 3.33 -1.88 20.30
CA GLY A 104 2.31 -2.40 21.21
C GLY A 104 1.64 -3.69 20.71
N ARG A 105 0.32 -3.77 20.82
CA ARG A 105 -0.50 -4.93 20.40
C ARG A 105 -0.83 -4.82 18.91
N SER A 106 0.16 -5.07 18.05
CA SER A 106 0.05 -4.81 16.61
C SER A 106 -0.94 -5.72 15.86
N LEU A 107 -1.00 -7.02 16.18
CA LEU A 107 -1.75 -8.03 15.41
C LEU A 107 -3.22 -7.68 15.10
N PRO A 108 -4.03 -7.16 16.04
CA PRO A 108 -5.38 -6.67 15.75
C PRO A 108 -5.44 -5.69 14.58
N LEU A 109 -4.55 -4.71 14.55
CA LEU A 109 -4.49 -3.74 13.44
C LEU A 109 -4.02 -4.41 12.15
N ILE A 110 -3.09 -5.36 12.22
CA ILE A 110 -2.63 -6.14 11.07
C ILE A 110 -3.80 -6.92 10.45
N TYR A 111 -4.59 -7.63 11.25
CA TYR A 111 -5.75 -8.38 10.76
C TYR A 111 -6.82 -7.45 10.17
N HIS A 112 -7.06 -6.30 10.80
CA HIS A 112 -8.00 -5.28 10.32
C HIS A 112 -7.55 -4.73 8.94
N LEU A 113 -6.27 -4.38 8.79
CA LEU A 113 -5.69 -3.90 7.54
C LEU A 113 -5.73 -4.96 6.43
N ILE A 114 -5.31 -6.20 6.72
CA ILE A 114 -5.35 -7.30 5.73
C ILE A 114 -6.78 -7.52 5.24
N THR A 115 -7.75 -7.54 6.16
CA THR A 115 -9.17 -7.68 5.81
C THR A 115 -9.59 -6.57 4.85
N HIS A 116 -9.27 -5.31 5.18
CA HIS A 116 -9.65 -4.16 4.35
C HIS A 116 -9.01 -4.17 2.96
N LEU A 117 -7.73 -4.54 2.87
CA LEU A 117 -6.97 -4.51 1.63
C LEU A 117 -7.33 -5.65 0.67
N VAL A 118 -7.63 -6.84 1.20
CA VAL A 118 -7.97 -8.03 0.40
C VAL A 118 -9.44 -8.02 -0.01
N CYS A 119 -10.31 -7.40 0.79
CA CYS A 119 -11.69 -7.21 0.42
C CYS A 119 -11.82 -6.29 -0.81
N PRO A 120 -12.71 -6.60 -1.76
CA PRO A 120 -13.05 -5.69 -2.84
C PRO A 120 -13.70 -4.43 -2.24
N GLY A 121 -13.01 -3.30 -2.35
CA GLY A 121 -13.56 -2.01 -1.95
C GLY A 121 -14.62 -1.55 -2.96
N HIS A 122 -15.64 -0.85 -2.48
CA HIS A 122 -16.48 -0.02 -3.35
C HIS A 122 -15.62 1.13 -3.85
N ASN A 123 -15.01 0.97 -5.03
CA ASN A 123 -14.35 2.08 -5.69
C ASN A 123 -15.44 3.08 -6.11
N PRO A 124 -15.34 4.38 -5.76
CA PRO A 124 -16.32 5.40 -6.17
C PRO A 124 -16.51 5.47 -7.70
N ASN A 125 -15.56 4.94 -8.46
CA ASN A 125 -15.58 4.92 -9.93
C ASN A 125 -16.36 3.73 -10.53
N GLY A 126 -17.08 2.93 -9.72
CA GLY A 126 -17.99 1.87 -10.20
C GLY A 126 -17.32 0.65 -10.84
N ARG A 127 -15.98 0.61 -10.91
CA ARG A 127 -15.23 -0.60 -11.24
C ARG A 127 -15.09 -1.45 -9.99
N SER A 128 -15.56 -2.69 -10.06
CA SER A 128 -15.29 -3.72 -9.05
C SER A 128 -13.79 -4.03 -9.08
N ASP A 129 -13.01 -3.32 -8.26
CA ASP A 129 -11.64 -3.69 -7.98
C ASP A 129 -11.71 -5.03 -7.24
N GLY A 130 -11.14 -6.10 -7.81
CA GLY A 130 -11.29 -7.49 -7.36
C GLY A 130 -10.79 -7.78 -5.94
N GLY A 131 -10.42 -6.74 -5.17
CA GLY A 131 -9.68 -6.83 -3.92
C GLY A 131 -8.19 -6.90 -4.18
N GLY A 132 -7.39 -6.46 -3.22
CA GLY A 132 -5.94 -6.54 -3.31
C GLY A 132 -5.40 -7.94 -3.02
N THR A 133 -4.10 -8.08 -3.24
CA THR A 133 -3.29 -9.18 -2.69
C THR A 133 -2.23 -8.62 -1.75
N VAL A 134 -1.86 -9.38 -0.72
CA VAL A 134 -0.91 -8.95 0.31
C VAL A 134 0.12 -10.03 0.63
N ALA A 135 1.29 -9.58 1.07
CA ALA A 135 2.38 -10.44 1.55
C ALA A 135 2.61 -10.22 3.05
N VAL A 136 2.78 -11.30 3.81
CA VAL A 136 3.05 -11.27 5.26
C VAL A 136 4.34 -12.01 5.53
N LEU A 137 5.33 -11.33 6.10
CA LEU A 137 6.59 -11.89 6.54
C LEU A 137 6.54 -11.96 8.06
N ASP A 138 6.28 -13.15 8.59
CA ASP A 138 6.18 -13.40 10.02
C ASP A 138 7.48 -13.98 10.57
N ILE A 139 8.32 -13.11 11.12
CA ILE A 139 9.64 -13.48 11.65
C ILE A 139 9.51 -14.24 12.98
N GLU A 140 8.44 -14.01 13.73
CA GLU A 140 8.25 -14.55 15.07
C GLU A 140 7.24 -15.70 15.13
N GLY A 141 6.58 -16.03 14.03
CA GLY A 141 5.59 -17.12 13.96
C GLY A 141 4.32 -16.83 14.76
N ARG A 142 3.99 -15.55 14.99
CA ARG A 142 2.84 -15.13 15.82
C ARG A 142 1.59 -14.85 15.01
N PHE A 143 1.71 -14.73 13.70
CA PHE A 143 0.60 -14.51 12.80
C PHE A 143 -0.16 -15.81 12.57
N SER A 144 -1.48 -15.78 12.78
CA SER A 144 -2.34 -16.93 12.53
C SER A 144 -3.49 -16.54 11.60
N PRO A 145 -3.59 -17.17 10.41
CA PRO A 145 -4.69 -16.93 9.47
C PRO A 145 -6.07 -17.20 10.04
N SER A 146 -6.16 -17.99 11.12
CA SER A 146 -7.43 -18.31 11.79
C SER A 146 -8.18 -17.07 12.26
N HIS A 147 -7.46 -15.98 12.60
CA HIS A 147 -8.08 -14.72 12.99
C HIS A 147 -8.74 -13.95 11.84
N LEU A 148 -8.47 -14.34 10.59
CA LEU A 148 -9.07 -13.73 9.40
C LEU A 148 -10.33 -14.46 8.94
N LEU A 149 -10.53 -15.72 9.36
CA LEU A 149 -11.68 -16.54 8.97
C LEU A 149 -13.06 -15.92 9.28
N PRO A 150 -13.25 -15.16 10.38
CA PRO A 150 -14.54 -14.51 10.64
C PRO A 150 -14.88 -13.41 9.63
N SER A 151 -13.87 -12.80 9.01
CA SER A 151 -14.02 -11.61 8.17
C SER A 151 -13.80 -11.90 6.67
N LEU A 152 -13.11 -12.99 6.34
CA LEU A 152 -12.72 -13.33 4.97
C LEU A 152 -13.25 -14.69 4.53
N SER A 153 -13.70 -14.76 3.29
CA SER A 153 -14.07 -16.02 2.64
C SER A 153 -12.84 -16.85 2.27
N LYS A 154 -13.02 -18.16 2.04
CA LYS A 154 -11.94 -19.05 1.57
C LYS A 154 -11.30 -18.57 0.27
N ASP A 155 -12.07 -17.88 -0.57
CA ASP A 155 -11.55 -17.36 -1.83
C ASP A 155 -10.61 -16.17 -1.58
N GLN A 156 -10.99 -15.26 -0.69
CA GLN A 156 -10.18 -14.10 -0.29
C GLN A 156 -8.85 -14.52 0.36
N LEU A 157 -8.85 -15.60 1.14
CA LEU A 157 -7.64 -16.11 1.79
C LEU A 157 -6.55 -16.57 0.80
N LYS A 158 -6.90 -16.91 -0.44
CA LYS A 158 -5.91 -17.29 -1.48
C LYS A 158 -5.01 -16.12 -1.88
N HIS A 159 -5.39 -14.90 -1.52
CA HIS A 159 -4.69 -13.67 -1.88
C HIS A 159 -3.83 -13.10 -0.73
N ILE A 160 -3.54 -13.96 0.26
CA ILE A 160 -2.68 -13.67 1.40
C ILE A 160 -1.54 -14.67 1.38
N TYR A 161 -0.34 -14.20 1.05
CA TYR A 161 0.85 -15.04 1.03
C TYR A 161 1.68 -14.81 2.29
N ILE A 162 2.07 -15.89 2.95
CA ILE A 162 2.73 -15.83 4.26
C ILE A 162 4.09 -16.52 4.16
N TRP A 163 5.13 -15.81 4.55
CA TRP A 163 6.48 -16.31 4.69
C TRP A 163 6.89 -16.28 6.15
N HIS A 164 7.71 -17.25 6.55
CA HIS A 164 8.28 -17.34 7.88
C HIS A 164 9.82 -17.21 7.79
N PRO A 165 10.34 -16.00 7.48
CA PRO A 165 11.77 -15.79 7.42
C PRO A 165 12.38 -15.80 8.83
N THR A 166 13.68 -16.10 8.88
CA THR A 166 14.51 -15.83 10.06
C THR A 166 15.16 -14.45 9.91
N PRO A 167 15.63 -13.81 11.00
CA PRO A 167 16.35 -12.54 10.90
C PRO A 167 17.56 -12.59 9.94
N ALA A 168 18.19 -13.76 9.78
CA ALA A 168 19.36 -13.95 8.92
C ALA A 168 19.02 -14.00 7.41
N ASN A 169 17.85 -14.51 7.03
CA ASN A 169 17.45 -14.65 5.62
C ASN A 169 16.39 -13.62 5.18
N LEU A 170 16.05 -12.65 6.04
CA LEU A 170 15.01 -11.66 5.78
C LEU A 170 15.25 -10.88 4.49
N ALA A 171 16.50 -10.43 4.25
CA ALA A 171 16.83 -9.65 3.05
C ALA A 171 16.60 -10.44 1.75
N VAL A 172 17.08 -11.69 1.71
CA VAL A 172 16.88 -12.59 0.57
C VAL A 172 15.40 -12.93 0.38
N THR A 173 14.67 -13.11 1.49
CA THR A 173 13.24 -13.40 1.44
C THR A 173 12.46 -12.20 0.91
N LEU A 174 12.80 -10.98 1.30
CA LEU A 174 12.15 -9.76 0.80
C LEU A 174 12.30 -9.61 -0.72
N GLU A 175 13.50 -9.85 -1.25
CA GLU A 175 13.77 -9.84 -2.69
C GLU A 175 12.97 -10.94 -3.42
N SER A 176 12.94 -12.15 -2.85
CA SER A 176 12.16 -13.26 -3.40
C SER A 176 10.64 -13.02 -3.35
N VAL A 177 10.13 -12.33 -2.33
CA VAL A 177 8.71 -11.97 -2.21
C VAL A 177 8.32 -11.03 -3.33
N GLU A 178 9.11 -9.98 -3.60
CA GLU A 178 8.83 -9.05 -4.69
C GLU A 178 8.81 -9.78 -6.04
N GLN A 179 9.80 -10.62 -6.31
CA GLN A 179 9.84 -11.42 -7.54
C GLN A 179 8.63 -12.36 -7.66
N PHE A 180 8.23 -13.00 -6.56
CA PHE A 180 7.08 -13.91 -6.54
C PHE A 180 5.75 -13.15 -6.72
N MET A 181 5.55 -12.02 -6.06
CA MET A 181 4.30 -11.26 -6.11
C MET A 181 4.08 -10.57 -7.47
N VAL A 182 5.15 -10.24 -8.18
CA VAL A 182 5.05 -9.57 -9.49
C VAL A 182 5.08 -10.57 -10.65
N TYR A 183 5.96 -11.57 -10.60
CA TYR A 183 6.21 -12.48 -11.73
C TYR A 183 5.87 -13.95 -11.44
N GLY A 184 5.53 -14.28 -10.21
CA GLY A 184 5.29 -15.65 -9.78
C GLY A 184 4.03 -16.27 -10.36
N ASP A 185 3.94 -17.59 -10.19
CA ASP A 185 2.72 -18.35 -10.48
C ASP A 185 1.88 -18.48 -9.21
N HIS A 186 0.84 -17.64 -9.13
CA HIS A 186 0.01 -17.53 -7.95
C HIS A 186 -1.43 -17.11 -8.29
N ALA A 187 -2.37 -17.42 -7.40
CA ALA A 187 -3.81 -17.22 -7.63
C ALA A 187 -4.25 -15.74 -7.72
N SER A 188 -3.36 -14.79 -7.42
CA SER A 188 -3.65 -13.35 -7.38
C SER A 188 -3.16 -12.54 -8.59
N ARG A 189 -2.89 -13.17 -9.75
CA ARG A 189 -2.32 -12.46 -10.92
C ARG A 189 -3.21 -11.34 -11.48
N ASP A 190 -4.51 -11.45 -11.26
CA ASP A 190 -5.52 -10.48 -11.67
C ASP A 190 -5.76 -9.38 -10.61
N ARG A 191 -5.00 -9.38 -9.52
CA ARG A 191 -5.17 -8.44 -8.39
C ARG A 191 -3.95 -7.56 -8.22
N VAL A 192 -4.22 -6.32 -7.79
CA VAL A 192 -3.16 -5.38 -7.41
C VAL A 192 -2.49 -5.82 -6.12
N TRP A 193 -1.15 -5.89 -6.13
CA TRP A 193 -0.38 -6.07 -4.91
C TRP A 193 -0.40 -4.78 -4.07
N LYS A 194 -1.16 -4.80 -2.98
CA LYS A 194 -1.44 -3.59 -2.18
C LYS A 194 -0.45 -3.37 -1.05
N ALA A 195 -0.03 -4.44 -0.37
CA ALA A 195 0.78 -4.29 0.84
C ALA A 195 1.75 -5.44 1.11
N ILE A 196 2.80 -5.09 1.86
CA ILE A 196 3.72 -6.00 2.52
C ILE A 196 3.75 -5.72 4.02
N PHE A 197 3.54 -6.76 4.81
CA PHE A 197 3.56 -6.73 6.27
C PHE A 197 4.80 -7.43 6.78
N VAL A 198 5.67 -6.73 7.52
CA VAL A 198 6.84 -7.31 8.16
C VAL A 198 6.60 -7.36 9.67
N LEU A 199 6.37 -8.58 10.17
CA LEU A 199 5.98 -8.85 11.54
C LEU A 199 7.17 -9.36 12.35
N GLY A 200 7.50 -8.66 13.43
CA GLY A 200 8.57 -9.05 14.36
C GLY A 200 9.97 -8.58 13.97
N GLY A 201 10.87 -8.55 14.96
CA GLY A 201 12.30 -8.25 14.78
C GLY A 201 12.72 -6.77 14.83
N SER A 202 13.89 -6.50 15.41
CA SER A 202 14.51 -5.15 15.48
C SER A 202 14.90 -4.59 14.10
N VAL A 203 14.90 -5.45 13.07
CA VAL A 203 15.29 -5.15 11.68
C VAL A 203 14.09 -4.77 10.81
N ALA A 204 12.86 -4.92 11.29
CA ALA A 204 11.61 -4.85 10.51
C ALA A 204 11.37 -3.55 9.72
N GLY A 205 12.16 -2.49 9.90
CA GLY A 205 12.06 -1.23 9.16
C GLY A 205 13.32 -0.82 8.37
N LYS A 206 14.38 -1.62 8.35
CA LYS A 206 15.61 -1.31 7.60
C LYS A 206 15.63 -2.10 6.28
N GLY A 207 15.37 -1.41 5.17
CA GLY A 207 15.62 -1.94 3.84
C GLY A 207 14.41 -2.49 3.09
N VAL A 208 13.21 -2.46 3.66
CA VAL A 208 11.97 -2.74 2.90
C VAL A 208 11.74 -1.59 1.93
N ARG A 209 12.12 -1.77 0.67
CA ARG A 209 11.89 -0.82 -0.42
C ARG A 209 11.00 -1.49 -1.44
N CYS A 210 9.70 -1.35 -1.25
CA CYS A 210 8.72 -1.98 -2.10
C CYS A 210 7.96 -0.89 -2.84
N GLY A 211 8.57 -0.32 -3.89
CA GLY A 211 8.00 0.70 -4.80
C GLY A 211 6.91 1.61 -4.19
N ASP A 212 5.73 1.53 -4.82
CA ASP A 212 4.47 2.18 -4.42
C ASP A 212 3.59 1.27 -3.53
N VAL A 213 4.12 0.11 -3.10
CA VAL A 213 3.42 -0.87 -2.26
C VAL A 213 3.44 -0.41 -0.79
N VAL A 214 2.31 -0.58 -0.13
CA VAL A 214 2.11 -0.14 1.25
C VAL A 214 2.95 -1.01 2.17
N THR A 215 3.91 -0.38 2.85
CA THR A 215 4.83 -1.08 3.75
C THR A 215 4.40 -0.88 5.19
N VAL A 216 4.05 -1.99 5.85
CA VAL A 216 3.65 -2.04 7.26
C VAL A 216 4.65 -2.86 8.05
N THR A 217 5.19 -2.30 9.11
CA THR A 217 6.26 -2.91 9.92
C THR A 217 5.84 -2.93 11.38
N THR A 218 6.15 -3.98 12.11
CA THR A 218 5.90 -4.03 13.56
C THR A 218 7.20 -4.01 14.35
N GLY A 219 7.22 -3.29 15.48
CA GLY A 219 8.40 -3.23 16.33
C GLY A 219 8.23 -2.27 17.50
N TRP A 220 9.10 -2.39 18.49
CA TRP A 220 9.09 -1.56 19.70
C TRP A 220 9.33 -0.07 19.44
N ARG A 221 9.88 0.29 18.27
CA ARG A 221 10.11 1.68 17.82
C ARG A 221 9.03 2.19 16.86
N GLY A 222 7.89 1.51 16.75
CA GLY A 222 6.76 1.96 15.93
C GLY A 222 6.13 3.24 16.46
N TRP A 223 5.85 4.17 15.54
CA TRP A 223 5.24 5.47 15.84
C TRP A 223 3.74 5.38 16.14
N LEU A 224 3.07 4.33 15.68
CA LEU A 224 1.67 4.05 15.99
C LEU A 224 1.58 2.95 17.06
N ARG A 225 1.30 3.33 18.31
CA ARG A 225 1.15 2.39 19.42
C ARG A 225 -0.27 1.85 19.46
N VAL A 226 -0.44 0.56 19.18
CA VAL A 226 -1.76 -0.09 19.26
C VAL A 226 -2.01 -0.63 20.65
N GLU A 227 -3.15 -0.26 21.22
CA GLU A 227 -3.62 -0.70 22.51
C GLU A 227 -5.13 -0.94 22.50
N ARG A 228 -5.61 -1.66 23.51
CA ARG A 228 -7.04 -1.87 23.68
C ARG A 228 -7.65 -0.58 24.19
N GLU A 229 -8.84 -0.23 23.71
CA GLU A 229 -9.56 0.93 24.22
C GLU A 229 -9.74 0.81 25.74
N ALA A 230 -9.45 1.91 26.47
CA ALA A 230 -9.42 1.87 27.91
C ALA A 230 -10.79 1.50 28.50
N VAL A 231 -10.76 0.65 29.52
CA VAL A 231 -11.89 0.46 30.44
C VAL A 231 -11.61 1.31 31.66
N GLU A 232 -12.66 1.88 32.26
CA GLU A 232 -12.54 2.62 33.51
C GLU A 232 -11.70 1.81 34.50
N GLY A 233 -10.78 2.50 35.18
CA GLY A 233 -9.91 1.89 36.18
C GLY A 233 -10.71 1.35 37.36
N PHE A 234 -10.03 0.66 38.26
CA PHE A 234 -10.61 0.38 39.57
C PHE A 234 -10.81 1.72 40.30
N LEU A 235 -11.95 1.87 40.97
CA LEU A 235 -12.21 3.07 41.77
C LEU A 235 -11.24 3.11 42.96
N ALA A 236 -10.88 4.30 43.40
CA ALA A 236 -10.05 4.44 44.59
C ALA A 236 -10.77 3.80 45.79
N GLY A 237 -10.19 2.72 46.34
CA GLY A 237 -10.78 1.95 47.44
C GLY A 237 -11.24 0.52 47.07
N THR A 238 -11.19 0.11 45.80
CA THR A 238 -11.48 -1.28 45.42
C THR A 238 -10.44 -2.23 46.02
N SER A 239 -10.89 -3.24 46.78
CA SER A 239 -10.00 -4.25 47.36
C SER A 239 -9.47 -5.21 46.29
N VAL A 240 -8.38 -5.91 46.60
CA VAL A 240 -7.79 -6.90 45.67
C VAL A 240 -8.77 -8.03 45.39
N GLU A 241 -9.51 -8.47 46.40
CA GLU A 241 -10.50 -9.54 46.33
C GLU A 241 -11.71 -9.12 45.48
N GLU A 242 -12.16 -7.87 45.63
CA GLU A 242 -13.23 -7.28 44.83
C GLU A 242 -12.81 -7.12 43.36
N ALA A 243 -11.57 -6.66 43.12
CA ALA A 243 -10.99 -6.55 41.78
C ALA A 243 -10.84 -7.93 41.10
N TRP A 244 -10.52 -8.98 41.87
CA TRP A 244 -10.38 -10.34 41.34
C TRP A 244 -11.72 -10.99 41.02
N GLY A 245 -12.74 -10.77 41.87
CA GLY A 245 -14.11 -11.25 41.65
C GLY A 245 -14.75 -10.66 40.40
N ASP A 246 -14.43 -9.40 40.08
CA ASP A 246 -14.97 -8.69 38.92
C ASP A 246 -14.17 -8.95 37.61
N ARG A 247 -13.07 -9.71 37.69
CA ARG A 247 -12.15 -9.95 36.56
C ARG A 247 -12.86 -10.47 35.31
N ALA A 248 -13.71 -11.49 35.45
CA ALA A 248 -14.39 -12.11 34.31
C ALA A 248 -15.43 -11.16 33.66
N ALA A 249 -16.05 -10.29 34.47
CA ALA A 249 -16.97 -9.27 33.96
C ALA A 249 -16.22 -8.16 33.22
N ARG A 250 -15.09 -7.70 33.75
CA ARG A 250 -14.21 -6.73 33.10
C ARG A 250 -13.55 -7.29 31.84
N GLU A 251 -13.16 -8.56 31.84
CA GLU A 251 -12.63 -9.25 30.67
C GLU A 251 -13.67 -9.29 29.55
N ARG A 252 -14.94 -9.61 29.86
CA ARG A 252 -16.06 -9.51 28.91
C ARG A 252 -16.30 -8.07 28.42
N ALA A 253 -16.21 -7.08 29.32
CA ALA A 253 -16.35 -5.67 28.94
C ALA A 253 -15.19 -5.21 28.02
N LEU A 254 -13.97 -5.67 28.28
CA LEU A 254 -12.81 -5.46 27.41
C LEU A 254 -13.00 -6.16 26.07
N GLU A 255 -13.50 -7.39 26.05
CA GLU A 255 -13.80 -8.17 24.85
C GLU A 255 -14.73 -7.42 23.88
N GLY A 256 -15.71 -6.69 24.40
CA GLY A 256 -16.62 -5.84 23.60
C GLY A 256 -16.07 -4.46 23.22
N ARG A 257 -14.91 -4.03 23.74
CA ARG A 257 -14.28 -2.74 23.43
C ARG A 257 -13.44 -2.82 22.16
N GLY A 258 -13.35 -1.69 21.45
CA GLY A 258 -12.54 -1.58 20.25
C GLY A 258 -11.04 -1.52 20.53
N TRP A 259 -10.29 -1.29 19.46
CA TRP A 259 -8.86 -1.04 19.49
C TRP A 259 -8.57 0.40 19.12
N ARG A 260 -7.45 0.92 19.62
CA ARG A 260 -6.96 2.24 19.19
C ARG A 260 -5.47 2.20 18.90
N GLY A 261 -5.06 2.88 17.83
CA GLY A 261 -3.68 3.26 17.54
C GLY A 261 -3.45 4.69 17.99
N VAL A 262 -2.52 4.91 18.91
CA VAL A 262 -2.16 6.22 19.43
C VAL A 262 -0.81 6.63 18.87
N SER A 263 -0.69 7.87 18.41
CA SER A 263 0.56 8.48 17.96
C SER A 263 0.68 9.90 18.52
N GLU A 264 1.83 10.55 18.32
CA GLU A 264 2.02 11.96 18.72
C GLU A 264 1.10 12.93 17.97
N VAL A 265 0.57 12.51 16.81
CA VAL A 265 -0.19 13.35 15.89
C VAL A 265 -1.70 13.13 16.01
N GLY A 266 -2.14 12.08 16.72
CA GLY A 266 -3.54 11.76 16.91
C GLY A 266 -3.79 10.28 17.18
N GLU A 267 -5.06 9.89 17.10
CA GLU A 267 -5.52 8.54 17.35
C GLU A 267 -6.35 7.98 16.19
N PHE A 268 -6.33 6.65 16.07
CA PHE A 268 -7.13 5.89 15.11
C PHE A 268 -7.87 4.79 15.85
N VAL A 269 -9.19 4.73 15.75
CA VAL A 269 -10.03 3.73 16.45
C VAL A 269 -10.58 2.73 15.43
N PHE A 270 -10.53 1.44 15.78
CA PHE A 270 -11.02 0.36 14.92
C PHE A 270 -11.61 -0.79 15.74
N LYS A 271 -12.32 -1.70 15.08
CA LYS A 271 -12.92 -2.89 15.68
C LYS A 271 -12.48 -4.14 14.93
#